data_AF-A0A955XIG2-F1
#
_entry.id   AF-A0A955XIG2-F1
#
_cell.length_a   1.000
_cell.length_b   1.000
_cell.length_c   1.000
_cell.angle_alpha   90.00
_cell.angle_beta   90.00
_cell.angle_gamma   90.00
#
_symmetry.space_group_name_H-M   'P 1'
#
loop_
_entity.id
_entity.type
_entity.pdbx_description
1 polymer ?
#
loop_
_entity_poly.entity_id
_entity_poly.type
_entity_poly.pdbx_seq_one_letter_code
_entity_poly.pdbx_strand_id
1 'polypeptide(L)'
;SVGRPNRSNCGACHFDGGGGDGVKHGDLDRTMLNPPPRIDVHMGKYNLTCVDCHKTHDHEITGRSMSVSVNDENRVFCTDCHSDRPHGEERLDSHTDAVACPTCHIPYMAVQTPTKLSWDWSTAGQDIGDDLHHYLKKKGTFHYAANVPPEYAWYNGLSKRHLPGDNIDPDKVTELNSPAGSLADPTAKIWPFKVHRGKQVYDVQNLYFLAPKTAGEGGYWTEFEWDKALRLGAEATGLAYSGEFGFAPTKMYWPLAHMIPPAAEALTCVDCHAEGGRMDWEALGYGSDPIRSGGRNTLRSVGTKREAGEQ
;
A
#
# COMPACT_ATOMS: atom_id res chain seq x y z
N SER A 1 28.48 16.97 7.34
CA SER A 1 27.95 18.25 7.87
C SER A 1 26.63 17.97 8.58
N VAL A 2 26.23 18.84 9.52
CA VAL A 2 24.94 18.77 10.24
C VAL A 2 24.08 19.95 9.77
N GLY A 3 22.76 19.76 9.63
CA GLY A 3 21.84 20.80 9.16
C GLY A 3 20.39 20.33 9.15
N ARG A 4 19.48 21.17 8.62
CA ARG A 4 18.07 20.79 8.42
C ARG A 4 17.99 19.58 7.48
N PRO A 5 17.20 18.53 7.80
CA PRO A 5 17.06 17.38 6.93
C PRO A 5 16.59 17.78 5.53
N ASN A 6 17.16 17.13 4.52
CA ASN A 6 16.70 17.21 3.14
C ASN A 6 16.27 15.81 2.65
N ARG A 7 15.86 15.71 1.38
CA ARG A 7 15.34 14.47 0.79
C ARG A 7 16.33 13.29 0.86
N SER A 8 17.65 13.53 0.82
CA SER A 8 18.63 12.44 0.94
C SER A 8 18.72 11.88 2.35
N ASN A 9 18.49 12.70 3.39
CA ASN A 9 18.48 12.24 4.77
C ASN A 9 17.31 11.28 5.04
N CYS A 10 16.10 11.64 4.58
CA CYS A 10 14.92 10.79 4.70
C CYS A 10 15.00 9.58 3.76
N GLY A 11 15.47 9.82 2.54
CA GLY A 11 15.61 8.83 1.47
C GLY A 11 16.56 7.69 1.79
N ALA A 12 17.56 7.91 2.64
CA ALA A 12 18.51 6.88 3.09
C ALA A 12 17.84 5.61 3.64
N CYS A 13 16.61 5.73 4.17
CA CYS A 13 15.80 4.59 4.57
C CYS A 13 14.52 4.46 3.74
N HIS A 14 13.86 5.57 3.41
CA HIS A 14 12.53 5.53 2.78
C HIS A 14 12.56 5.10 1.31
N PHE A 15 13.66 5.27 0.58
CA PHE A 15 13.77 4.87 -0.83
C PHE A 15 14.19 3.40 -0.99
N ASP A 16 14.97 2.87 -0.04
CA ASP A 16 15.58 1.52 -0.13
C ASP A 16 14.82 0.43 0.66
N GLY A 17 13.57 0.70 1.03
CA GLY A 17 12.73 -0.25 1.79
C GLY A 17 12.47 -1.55 1.01
N GLY A 18 12.52 -2.70 1.69
CA GLY A 18 12.26 -4.01 1.07
C GLY A 18 13.48 -4.64 0.39
N GLY A 19 14.67 -4.07 0.60
CA GLY A 19 15.95 -4.62 0.15
C GLY A 19 16.49 -4.03 -1.15
N GLY A 20 16.05 -2.82 -1.52
CA GLY A 20 16.54 -2.06 -2.65
C GLY A 20 15.67 -0.85 -2.97
N ASP A 21 16.16 -0.02 -3.88
CA ASP A 21 15.49 1.20 -4.35
C ASP A 21 14.13 0.91 -4.99
N GLY A 22 13.08 1.61 -4.57
CA GLY A 22 11.72 1.49 -5.11
C GLY A 22 11.03 0.13 -4.85
N VAL A 23 11.66 -0.78 -4.09
CA VAL A 23 11.16 -2.17 -3.95
C VAL A 23 9.86 -2.21 -3.14
N LYS A 24 9.77 -1.50 -2.01
CA LYS A 24 8.65 -1.59 -1.06
C LYS A 24 7.50 -0.64 -1.36
N HIS A 25 7.73 0.67 -1.34
CA HIS A 25 6.69 1.65 -1.70
C HIS A 25 6.73 1.88 -3.20
N GLY A 26 5.56 2.04 -3.82
CA GLY A 26 5.48 2.32 -5.26
C GLY A 26 5.65 3.80 -5.60
N ASP A 27 5.65 4.68 -4.61
CA ASP A 27 5.67 6.14 -4.77
C ASP A 27 6.91 6.82 -4.17
N LEU A 28 7.91 6.05 -3.73
CA LEU A 28 9.15 6.59 -3.18
C LEU A 28 10.36 5.76 -3.64
N ASP A 29 11.23 6.39 -4.43
CA ASP A 29 12.49 5.84 -4.91
C ASP A 29 13.54 6.95 -5.06
N ARG A 30 14.79 6.63 -5.39
CA ARG A 30 15.90 7.59 -5.44
C ARG A 30 15.74 8.71 -6.46
N THR A 31 14.82 8.61 -7.43
CA THR A 31 14.44 9.74 -8.28
C THR A 31 13.96 10.94 -7.47
N MET A 32 13.42 10.72 -6.27
CA MET A 32 13.00 11.77 -5.33
C MET A 32 14.15 12.59 -4.73
N LEU A 33 15.41 12.24 -4.96
CA LEU A 33 16.54 13.11 -4.58
C LEU A 33 16.50 14.43 -5.35
N ASN A 34 16.23 14.35 -6.65
CA ASN A 34 16.10 15.50 -7.55
C ASN A 34 15.05 15.19 -8.64
N PRO A 35 13.77 15.08 -8.27
CA PRO A 35 12.75 14.65 -9.21
C PRO A 35 12.44 15.78 -10.19
N PRO A 36 12.21 15.47 -11.47
CA PRO A 36 11.58 16.42 -12.38
C PRO A 36 10.08 16.55 -12.04
N PRO A 37 9.40 17.65 -12.45
CA PRO A 37 7.99 17.87 -12.15
C PRO A 37 7.05 16.74 -12.56
N ARG A 38 7.37 15.98 -13.62
CA ARG A 38 6.60 14.81 -14.06
C ARG A 38 6.59 13.63 -13.07
N ILE A 39 7.60 13.56 -12.19
CA ILE A 39 7.67 12.51 -11.16
C ILE A 39 6.90 13.00 -9.95
N ASP A 40 7.20 14.20 -9.46
CA ASP A 40 6.47 14.82 -8.35
C ASP A 40 6.51 16.34 -8.48
N VAL A 41 5.36 17.01 -8.55
CA VAL A 41 5.30 18.47 -8.70
C VAL A 41 5.75 19.20 -7.44
N HIS A 42 5.47 18.65 -6.26
CA HIS A 42 5.79 19.28 -4.99
C HIS A 42 7.31 19.30 -4.79
N MET A 43 7.93 18.13 -4.94
CA MET A 43 9.37 17.99 -4.78
C MET A 43 10.15 18.45 -6.01
N GLY A 44 9.59 18.33 -7.23
CA GLY A 44 10.32 18.59 -8.47
C GLY A 44 10.13 19.98 -9.06
N LYS A 45 8.94 20.59 -8.94
CA LYS A 45 8.70 21.97 -9.39
C LYS A 45 8.89 22.98 -8.27
N TYR A 46 8.33 22.71 -7.10
CA TYR A 46 8.37 23.63 -5.95
C TYR A 46 9.52 23.36 -4.99
N ASN A 47 10.35 22.34 -5.30
CA ASN A 47 11.53 21.96 -4.52
C ASN A 47 11.25 21.73 -3.04
N LEU A 48 10.06 21.20 -2.71
CA LEU A 48 9.75 20.82 -1.33
C LEU A 48 10.66 19.69 -0.87
N THR A 49 10.99 19.73 0.41
CA THR A 49 11.61 18.66 1.19
C THR A 49 10.56 17.94 2.02
N CYS A 50 10.90 16.76 2.54
CA CYS A 50 9.95 15.93 3.30
C CYS A 50 9.32 16.70 4.47
N VAL A 51 10.11 17.51 5.17
CA VAL A 51 9.70 18.26 6.37
C VAL A 51 8.81 19.46 6.08
N ASP A 52 8.60 19.82 4.81
CA ASP A 52 7.69 20.91 4.44
C ASP A 52 6.22 20.45 4.50
N CYS A 53 5.96 19.17 4.22
CA CYS A 53 4.66 18.52 4.44
C CYS A 53 4.61 17.76 5.77
N HIS A 54 5.64 16.96 6.07
CA HIS A 54 5.81 16.24 7.33
C HIS A 54 6.36 17.17 8.42
N LYS A 55 5.56 18.19 8.75
CA LYS A 55 5.90 19.19 9.78
C LYS A 55 6.25 18.45 11.07
N THR A 56 7.33 18.89 11.71
CA THR A 56 7.91 18.17 12.84
C THR A 56 8.02 19.13 14.01
N HIS A 57 7.47 18.74 15.16
CA HIS A 57 7.56 19.47 16.42
C HIS A 57 8.15 18.53 17.47
N ASP A 58 9.17 18.96 18.21
CA ASP A 58 9.83 18.14 19.25
C ASP A 58 10.23 16.73 18.78
N HIS A 59 10.72 16.62 17.54
CA HIS A 59 11.07 15.37 16.84
C HIS A 59 9.90 14.42 16.57
N GLU A 60 8.67 14.84 16.84
CA GLU A 60 7.47 14.15 16.40
C GLU A 60 7.13 14.56 14.97
N ILE A 61 7.48 13.69 14.02
CA ILE A 61 7.26 13.92 12.59
C ILE A 61 5.79 13.63 12.28
N THR A 62 5.02 14.62 11.84
CA THR A 62 3.64 14.42 11.38
C THR A 62 3.61 13.46 10.19
N GLY A 63 2.65 12.56 10.16
CA GLY A 63 2.53 11.54 9.13
C GLY A 63 2.04 10.23 9.72
N ARG A 64 0.97 9.68 9.12
CA ARG A 64 0.33 8.47 9.62
C ARG A 64 0.77 7.24 8.83
N SER A 65 1.30 6.24 9.52
CA SER A 65 1.52 4.90 8.94
C SER A 65 0.26 4.06 9.05
N MET A 66 -0.23 3.53 7.92
CA MET A 66 -1.41 2.66 7.86
C MET A 66 -1.30 1.45 8.78
N SER A 67 -0.17 0.72 8.75
CA SER A 67 -0.05 -0.56 9.45
C SER A 67 0.30 -0.45 10.94
N VAL A 68 0.68 0.73 11.43
CA VAL A 68 1.18 0.92 12.80
C VAL A 68 0.25 1.80 13.64
N SER A 69 -0.37 2.80 13.03
CA SER A 69 -1.14 3.82 13.75
C SER A 69 -2.52 3.30 14.16
N VAL A 70 -2.90 3.50 15.42
CA VAL A 70 -4.14 2.97 16.01
C VAL A 70 -5.35 3.91 15.93
N ASN A 71 -5.12 5.20 15.63
CA ASN A 71 -6.16 6.22 15.43
C ASN A 71 -5.90 7.02 14.13
N ASP A 72 -6.83 7.89 13.72
CA ASP A 72 -6.71 8.76 12.53
C ASP A 72 -6.22 10.18 12.81
N GLU A 73 -5.37 10.31 13.82
CA GLU A 73 -4.73 11.59 14.15
C GLU A 73 -3.38 11.74 13.44
N ASN A 74 -2.80 12.94 13.52
CA ASN A 74 -1.44 13.25 13.06
C ASN A 74 -1.16 12.90 11.58
N ARG A 75 -2.17 13.08 10.72
CA ARG A 75 -2.11 12.80 9.29
C ARG A 75 -1.82 14.07 8.48
N VAL A 76 -1.06 13.92 7.41
CA VAL A 76 -0.86 14.95 6.38
C VAL A 76 -1.98 14.84 5.36
N PHE A 77 -2.62 15.96 5.03
CA PHE A 77 -3.68 16.04 4.04
C PHE A 77 -3.32 17.01 2.91
N CYS A 78 -3.82 16.75 1.71
CA CYS A 78 -3.74 17.71 0.61
C CYS A 78 -4.38 19.05 1.00
N THR A 79 -5.43 19.01 1.82
CA THR A 79 -6.16 20.17 2.31
C THR A 79 -5.41 21.02 3.34
N ASP A 80 -4.23 20.60 3.78
CA ASP A 80 -3.36 21.44 4.62
C ASP A 80 -2.79 22.63 3.81
N CYS A 81 -2.80 22.53 2.48
CA CYS A 81 -2.31 23.56 1.55
C CYS A 81 -3.33 23.92 0.44
N HIS A 82 -4.25 23.01 0.10
CA HIS A 82 -5.24 23.18 -0.97
C HIS A 82 -6.65 23.34 -0.42
N SER A 83 -7.54 23.96 -1.21
CA SER A 83 -8.99 23.90 -0.96
C SER A 83 -9.48 22.45 -1.00
N ASP A 84 -10.48 22.13 -0.19
CA ASP A 84 -11.21 20.86 -0.26
C ASP A 84 -12.03 20.74 -1.56
N ARG A 85 -12.33 21.87 -2.20
CA ARG A 85 -12.94 22.01 -3.53
C ARG A 85 -12.03 22.84 -4.44
N PRO A 86 -10.95 22.26 -4.99
CA PRO A 86 -9.88 23.02 -5.64
C PRO A 86 -10.11 23.28 -7.13
N HIS A 87 -11.11 22.67 -7.77
CA HIS A 87 -11.21 22.64 -9.23
C HIS A 87 -11.99 23.82 -9.81
N GLY A 88 -12.87 24.45 -9.02
CA GLY A 88 -13.77 25.49 -9.51
C GLY A 88 -14.82 24.94 -10.48
N GLU A 89 -15.01 23.62 -10.48
CA GLU A 89 -16.01 22.89 -11.26
C GLU A 89 -16.77 21.97 -10.32
N GLU A 90 -18.08 22.20 -10.19
CA GLU A 90 -18.94 21.49 -9.23
C GLU A 90 -18.86 19.96 -9.36
N ARG A 91 -18.74 19.44 -10.60
CA ARG A 91 -18.66 17.99 -10.82
C ARG A 91 -17.38 17.40 -10.22
N LEU A 92 -16.20 17.92 -10.55
CA LEU A 92 -14.95 17.44 -9.95
C LEU A 92 -14.89 17.69 -8.45
N ASP A 93 -15.36 18.86 -8.00
CA ASP A 93 -15.37 19.19 -6.57
C ASP A 93 -16.30 18.25 -5.78
N SER A 94 -17.43 17.83 -6.33
CA SER A 94 -18.30 16.82 -5.68
C SER A 94 -17.66 15.44 -5.55
N HIS A 95 -16.70 15.08 -6.41
CA HIS A 95 -15.99 13.80 -6.28
C HIS A 95 -15.15 13.75 -5.00
N THR A 96 -14.71 14.89 -4.48
CA THR A 96 -13.88 14.96 -3.28
C THR A 96 -14.61 14.43 -2.03
N ASP A 97 -15.94 14.32 -2.07
CA ASP A 97 -16.75 13.70 -1.00
C ASP A 97 -16.51 12.18 -0.91
N ALA A 98 -16.15 11.53 -2.01
CA ALA A 98 -16.03 10.07 -2.11
C ALA A 98 -14.67 9.58 -2.62
N VAL A 99 -13.89 10.43 -3.27
CA VAL A 99 -12.62 10.10 -3.93
C VAL A 99 -11.53 10.95 -3.30
N ALA A 100 -10.47 10.30 -2.82
CA ALA A 100 -9.32 11.02 -2.26
C ALA A 100 -8.52 11.71 -3.35
N CYS A 101 -7.93 12.88 -3.08
CA CYS A 101 -7.12 13.60 -4.07
C CYS A 101 -6.02 12.70 -4.72
N PRO A 102 -5.29 11.86 -3.96
CA PRO A 102 -4.29 10.95 -4.54
C PRO A 102 -4.86 9.98 -5.58
N THR A 103 -6.14 9.61 -5.50
CA THR A 103 -6.77 8.69 -6.47
C THR A 103 -6.73 9.26 -7.89
N CYS A 104 -7.07 10.55 -8.06
CA CYS A 104 -7.01 11.19 -9.37
C CYS A 104 -5.60 11.71 -9.69
N HIS A 105 -4.86 12.11 -8.65
CA HIS A 105 -3.57 12.79 -8.80
C HIS A 105 -2.34 11.86 -8.67
N ILE A 106 -2.51 10.54 -8.59
CA ILE A 106 -1.43 9.55 -8.71
C ILE A 106 -1.90 8.46 -9.70
N PRO A 107 -1.89 8.75 -11.01
CA PRO A 107 -2.41 7.84 -12.03
C PRO A 107 -1.57 6.56 -12.15
N TYR A 108 -0.28 6.63 -11.82
CA TYR A 108 0.67 5.53 -11.90
C TYR A 108 1.63 5.56 -10.70
N MET A 109 2.02 4.37 -10.25
CA MET A 109 3.13 4.15 -9.33
C MET A 109 4.34 3.56 -10.09
N ALA A 110 5.50 3.54 -9.43
CA ALA A 110 6.75 3.01 -9.98
C ALA A 110 7.09 3.66 -11.32
N VAL A 111 6.88 4.99 -11.42
CA VAL A 111 6.88 5.75 -12.68
C VAL A 111 8.22 5.60 -13.43
N GLN A 112 9.32 5.54 -12.69
CA GLN A 112 10.66 5.39 -13.25
C GLN A 112 11.40 4.15 -12.73
N THR A 113 11.28 3.86 -11.43
CA THR A 113 11.94 2.72 -10.79
C THR A 113 10.93 1.59 -10.56
N PRO A 114 11.14 0.37 -11.10
CA PRO A 114 10.23 -0.75 -10.90
C PRO A 114 10.04 -1.11 -9.42
N THR A 115 8.82 -1.47 -9.05
CA THR A 115 8.50 -1.93 -7.69
C THR A 115 8.13 -3.41 -7.68
N LYS A 116 8.40 -4.10 -6.56
CA LYS A 116 8.02 -5.51 -6.41
C LYS A 116 6.53 -5.61 -6.11
N LEU A 117 5.77 -6.28 -6.97
CA LEU A 117 4.35 -6.55 -6.80
C LEU A 117 4.07 -7.92 -6.19
N SER A 118 4.97 -8.88 -6.36
CA SER A 118 4.86 -10.15 -5.65
C SER A 118 6.18 -10.75 -5.19
N TRP A 119 6.07 -11.57 -4.14
CA TRP A 119 7.17 -12.34 -3.57
C TRP A 119 6.67 -13.73 -3.12
N ASP A 120 7.10 -14.77 -3.82
CA ASP A 120 6.84 -16.16 -3.46
C ASP A 120 8.08 -16.79 -2.80
N TRP A 121 8.02 -17.00 -1.47
CA TRP A 121 9.09 -17.66 -0.73
C TRP A 121 9.10 -19.19 -0.92
N SER A 122 8.03 -19.79 -1.42
CA SER A 122 7.93 -21.25 -1.55
C SER A 122 8.92 -21.84 -2.56
N THR A 123 9.44 -21.00 -3.46
CA THR A 123 10.44 -21.38 -4.45
C THR A 123 11.89 -21.21 -3.97
N ALA A 124 12.09 -20.61 -2.79
CA ALA A 124 13.43 -20.34 -2.27
C ALA A 124 14.23 -21.63 -2.03
N GLY A 125 15.55 -21.54 -2.15
CA GLY A 125 16.50 -22.64 -1.94
C GLY A 125 16.83 -23.45 -3.20
N GLN A 126 16.14 -23.24 -4.31
CA GLN A 126 16.40 -23.95 -5.57
C GLN A 126 17.64 -23.41 -6.30
N ASP A 127 18.46 -24.32 -6.85
CA ASP A 127 19.67 -24.01 -7.62
C ASP A 127 19.37 -23.78 -9.12
N ILE A 128 18.61 -22.72 -9.41
CA ILE A 128 18.18 -22.36 -10.79
C ILE A 128 18.85 -21.09 -11.32
N GLY A 129 19.76 -20.49 -10.54
CA GLY A 129 20.47 -19.26 -10.87
C GLY A 129 19.75 -17.99 -10.41
N ASP A 130 20.52 -17.02 -9.90
CA ASP A 130 20.00 -15.77 -9.36
C ASP A 130 19.75 -14.73 -10.48
N ASP A 131 18.55 -14.13 -10.47
CA ASP A 131 18.14 -12.95 -11.20
C ASP A 131 17.48 -11.96 -10.22
N LEU A 132 18.11 -10.80 -10.04
CA LEU A 132 17.70 -9.77 -9.09
C LEU A 132 16.22 -9.38 -9.16
N HIS A 133 15.56 -9.50 -10.33
CA HIS A 133 14.17 -9.08 -10.52
C HIS A 133 13.19 -10.24 -10.72
N HIS A 134 13.66 -11.49 -10.79
CA HIS A 134 12.79 -12.65 -11.02
C HIS A 134 12.95 -13.74 -9.96
N TYR A 135 14.17 -14.03 -9.52
CA TYR A 135 14.42 -15.09 -8.56
C TYR A 135 15.74 -14.91 -7.82
N LEU A 136 15.75 -15.11 -6.51
CA LEU A 136 17.01 -15.27 -5.76
C LEU A 136 16.92 -16.52 -4.91
N LYS A 137 17.95 -17.38 -4.92
CA LYS A 137 17.98 -18.60 -4.08
C LYS A 137 17.62 -18.31 -2.63
N LYS A 138 18.11 -17.21 -2.08
CA LYS A 138 17.88 -16.77 -0.69
C LYS A 138 16.47 -16.24 -0.40
N LYS A 139 15.63 -16.01 -1.40
CA LYS A 139 14.36 -15.30 -1.24
C LYS A 139 13.20 -15.90 -2.04
N GLY A 140 13.44 -16.70 -3.07
CA GLY A 140 12.40 -17.21 -3.97
C GLY A 140 12.11 -16.25 -5.12
N THR A 141 10.89 -16.34 -5.66
CA THR A 141 10.49 -15.71 -6.93
C THR A 141 9.87 -14.33 -6.70
N PHE A 142 10.11 -13.40 -7.61
CA PHE A 142 9.54 -12.07 -7.61
C PHE A 142 8.83 -11.73 -8.92
N HIS A 143 7.90 -10.80 -8.84
CA HIS A 143 7.41 -10.06 -9.99
C HIS A 143 7.59 -8.56 -9.73
N TYR A 144 8.34 -7.89 -10.60
CA TYR A 144 8.53 -6.44 -10.61
C TYR A 144 7.77 -5.82 -11.77
N ALA A 145 7.32 -4.58 -11.59
CA ALA A 145 6.71 -3.81 -12.65
C ALA A 145 6.95 -2.31 -12.47
N ALA A 146 6.96 -1.58 -13.57
CA ALA A 146 7.08 -0.13 -13.61
C ALA A 146 5.87 0.48 -14.31
N ASN A 147 5.58 1.74 -13.98
CA ASN A 147 4.48 2.52 -14.54
C ASN A 147 3.13 1.80 -14.46
N VAL A 148 2.77 1.35 -13.26
CA VAL A 148 1.60 0.50 -13.01
C VAL A 148 0.48 1.31 -12.38
N PRO A 149 -0.79 1.15 -12.79
CA PRO A 149 -1.89 1.75 -12.07
C PRO A 149 -2.03 1.22 -10.64
N PRO A 150 -2.43 2.08 -9.68
CA PRO A 150 -2.81 1.63 -8.35
C PRO A 150 -4.05 0.73 -8.36
N GLU A 151 -4.22 -0.07 -7.30
CA GLU A 151 -5.51 -0.66 -6.95
C GLU A 151 -6.29 0.30 -6.05
N TYR A 152 -7.61 0.37 -6.18
CA TYR A 152 -8.45 1.32 -5.45
C TYR A 152 -9.31 0.63 -4.40
N ALA A 153 -9.37 1.20 -3.20
CA ALA A 153 -10.20 0.68 -2.11
C ALA A 153 -10.75 1.81 -1.24
N TRP A 154 -11.88 1.54 -0.58
CA TRP A 154 -12.38 2.43 0.47
C TRP A 154 -11.41 2.47 1.66
N TYR A 155 -11.10 3.67 2.12
CA TYR A 155 -10.23 3.88 3.26
C TYR A 155 -10.71 5.07 4.10
N ASN A 156 -11.01 4.80 5.37
CA ASN A 156 -11.40 5.79 6.39
C ASN A 156 -10.24 6.20 7.29
N GLY A 157 -9.01 5.86 6.91
CA GLY A 157 -7.82 6.03 7.74
C GLY A 157 -7.45 4.78 8.54
N LEU A 158 -8.41 3.98 9.02
CA LEU A 158 -8.09 2.79 9.81
C LEU A 158 -7.74 1.58 8.94
N SER A 159 -7.02 0.61 9.50
CA SER A 159 -6.75 -0.68 8.85
C SER A 159 -6.94 -1.84 9.81
N LYS A 160 -7.40 -2.98 9.30
CA LYS A 160 -7.28 -4.26 9.99
C LYS A 160 -5.82 -4.69 9.93
N ARG A 161 -5.36 -5.46 10.92
CA ARG A 161 -3.97 -5.93 11.01
C ARG A 161 -3.97 -7.40 11.37
N HIS A 162 -3.18 -8.17 10.65
CA HIS A 162 -2.81 -9.52 11.07
C HIS A 162 -1.59 -9.41 11.99
N LEU A 163 -1.72 -9.96 13.20
CA LEU A 163 -0.69 -9.93 14.23
C LEU A 163 0.02 -11.30 14.34
N PRO A 164 1.25 -11.34 14.89
CA PRO A 164 1.91 -12.60 15.18
C PRO A 164 1.04 -13.49 16.08
N GLY A 165 0.83 -14.74 15.66
CA GLY A 165 0.00 -15.72 16.37
C GLY A 165 -1.49 -15.70 15.99
N ASP A 166 -1.95 -14.77 15.15
CA ASP A 166 -3.29 -14.82 14.59
C ASP A 166 -3.42 -16.05 13.66
N ASN A 167 -4.54 -16.76 13.77
CA ASN A 167 -4.81 -17.91 12.92
C ASN A 167 -5.04 -17.51 11.46
N ILE A 168 -4.68 -18.40 10.54
CA ILE A 168 -4.88 -18.28 9.10
C ILE A 168 -5.66 -19.48 8.54
N ASP A 169 -6.23 -19.29 7.36
CA ASP A 169 -6.69 -20.36 6.48
C ASP A 169 -5.69 -20.43 5.30
N PRO A 170 -4.85 -21.48 5.19
CA PRO A 170 -3.78 -21.52 4.20
C PRO A 170 -4.29 -21.63 2.75
N ASP A 171 -5.56 -22.00 2.54
CA ASP A 171 -6.19 -22.07 1.22
C ASP A 171 -6.76 -20.71 0.78
N LYS A 172 -6.76 -19.70 1.66
CA LYS A 172 -7.26 -18.35 1.38
C LYS A 172 -6.15 -17.32 1.51
N VAL A 173 -6.28 -16.23 0.74
CA VAL A 173 -5.38 -15.09 0.84
C VAL A 173 -5.59 -14.40 2.19
N THR A 174 -4.53 -14.36 3.00
CA THR A 174 -4.56 -13.60 4.26
C THR A 174 -4.20 -12.14 4.00
N GLU A 175 -5.10 -11.21 4.35
CA GLU A 175 -4.84 -9.78 4.27
C GLU A 175 -4.04 -9.32 5.51
N LEU A 176 -2.79 -8.90 5.30
CA LEU A 176 -1.91 -8.53 6.41
C LEU A 176 -2.28 -7.17 7.02
N ASN A 177 -2.79 -6.24 6.20
CA ASN A 177 -3.14 -4.88 6.64
C ASN A 177 -4.24 -4.22 5.78
N SER A 178 -5.43 -4.81 5.68
CA SER A 178 -6.46 -4.27 4.79
C SER A 178 -7.02 -2.90 5.22
N PRO A 179 -7.27 -1.98 4.27
CA PRO A 179 -7.93 -0.71 4.55
C PRO A 179 -9.34 -0.94 5.08
N ALA A 180 -9.72 -0.21 6.13
CA ALA A 180 -11.08 -0.18 6.63
C ALA A 180 -11.88 0.93 5.94
N GLY A 181 -13.19 0.70 5.78
CA GLY A 181 -14.11 1.62 5.13
C GLY A 181 -14.97 0.89 4.11
N SER A 182 -16.03 1.56 3.66
CA SER A 182 -16.93 1.05 2.64
C SER A 182 -17.70 2.20 2.00
N LEU A 183 -18.49 1.90 0.97
CA LEU A 183 -19.45 2.85 0.39
C LEU A 183 -20.40 3.44 1.45
N ALA A 184 -20.76 2.66 2.48
CA ALA A 184 -21.69 3.04 3.54
C ALA A 184 -21.05 3.84 4.69
N ASP A 185 -19.74 3.75 4.90
CA ASP A 185 -19.01 4.51 5.92
C ASP A 185 -18.82 5.96 5.46
N PRO A 186 -19.43 7.01 6.06
CA PRO A 186 -19.35 8.42 5.62
C PRO A 186 -17.94 9.02 5.62
N THR A 187 -17.02 8.48 6.41
CA THR A 187 -15.66 9.01 6.56
C THR A 187 -14.69 8.41 5.54
N ALA A 188 -15.05 7.28 4.93
CA ALA A 188 -14.24 6.63 3.92
C ALA A 188 -14.21 7.43 2.61
N LYS A 189 -13.06 7.41 1.94
CA LYS A 189 -12.88 7.82 0.54
C LYS A 189 -12.21 6.69 -0.22
N ILE A 190 -12.36 6.65 -1.54
CA ILE A 190 -11.62 5.74 -2.42
C ILE A 190 -10.18 6.26 -2.51
N TRP A 191 -9.22 5.43 -2.11
CA TRP A 191 -7.77 5.72 -2.08
C TRP A 191 -7.00 4.81 -3.03
N PRO A 192 -5.88 5.27 -3.60
CA PRO A 192 -4.98 4.44 -4.39
C PRO A 192 -4.00 3.68 -3.50
N PHE A 193 -3.79 2.41 -3.81
CA PHE A 193 -2.88 1.52 -3.09
C PHE A 193 -1.93 0.81 -4.04
N LYS A 194 -0.66 0.71 -3.63
CA LYS A 194 0.15 -0.42 -4.04
C LYS A 194 -0.32 -1.64 -3.26
N VAL A 195 -0.55 -2.74 -3.96
CA VAL A 195 -0.83 -4.04 -3.35
C VAL A 195 0.31 -5.00 -3.66
N HIS A 196 0.98 -5.49 -2.61
CA HIS A 196 1.94 -6.58 -2.72
C HIS A 196 1.25 -7.90 -2.37
N ARG A 197 1.45 -8.90 -3.23
CA ARG A 197 1.00 -10.27 -2.99
C ARG A 197 2.18 -11.16 -2.65
N GLY A 198 1.97 -12.22 -1.90
CA GLY A 198 3.07 -13.15 -1.62
C GLY A 198 2.62 -14.53 -1.22
N LYS A 199 3.60 -15.39 -1.00
CA LYS A 199 3.47 -16.63 -0.26
C LYS A 199 4.56 -16.66 0.79
N GLN A 200 4.18 -16.89 2.04
CA GLN A 200 5.11 -16.89 3.16
C GLN A 200 4.86 -18.08 4.06
N VAL A 201 5.88 -18.42 4.84
CA VAL A 201 5.93 -19.62 5.66
C VAL A 201 4.95 -19.55 6.83
N TYR A 202 4.22 -20.64 7.05
CA TYR A 202 3.29 -20.83 8.17
C TYR A 202 3.49 -22.20 8.82
N ASP A 203 3.04 -22.36 10.06
CA ASP A 203 3.04 -23.63 10.78
C ASP A 203 1.80 -24.46 10.43
N VAL A 204 1.99 -25.71 9.98
CA VAL A 204 0.88 -26.56 9.50
C VAL A 204 -0.09 -26.96 10.61
N GLN A 205 0.40 -27.12 11.83
CA GLN A 205 -0.41 -27.58 12.96
C GLN A 205 -1.02 -26.41 13.73
N ASN A 206 -0.24 -25.35 13.93
CA ASN A 206 -0.68 -24.19 14.70
C ASN A 206 -1.44 -23.16 13.86
N LEU A 207 -1.38 -23.25 12.53
CA LEU A 207 -2.10 -22.41 11.57
C LEU A 207 -1.88 -20.90 11.76
N TYR A 208 -0.64 -20.48 11.99
CA TYR A 208 -0.25 -19.06 11.92
C TYR A 208 1.06 -18.89 11.13
N PHE A 209 1.30 -17.67 10.64
CA PHE A 209 2.57 -17.35 9.98
C PHE A 209 3.74 -17.39 10.94
N LEU A 210 4.88 -17.87 10.45
CA LEU A 210 6.15 -17.92 11.18
C LEU A 210 7.07 -16.77 10.75
N ALA A 211 7.86 -16.25 11.68
CA ALA A 211 8.89 -15.25 11.40
C ALA A 211 10.27 -15.94 11.35
N PRO A 212 10.75 -16.40 10.19
CA PRO A 212 12.01 -17.14 10.10
C PRO A 212 13.20 -16.24 10.41
N LYS A 213 14.25 -16.80 11.03
CA LYS A 213 15.56 -16.16 11.05
C LYS A 213 16.17 -16.21 9.64
N THR A 214 16.21 -15.08 8.96
CA THR A 214 16.72 -15.01 7.58
C THR A 214 18.22 -14.74 7.51
N ALA A 215 18.75 -13.89 8.38
CA ALA A 215 20.14 -13.44 8.34
C ALA A 215 20.94 -13.82 9.61
N GLY A 216 22.27 -13.85 9.46
CA GLY A 216 23.22 -14.24 10.50
C GLY A 216 23.41 -15.75 10.60
N GLU A 217 24.17 -16.18 11.62
CA GLU A 217 24.40 -17.60 11.92
C GLU A 217 23.08 -18.37 12.08
N GLY A 218 22.93 -19.53 11.45
CA GLY A 218 21.66 -20.27 11.43
C GLY A 218 20.59 -19.68 10.51
N GLY A 219 20.85 -18.56 9.84
CA GLY A 219 19.89 -17.87 8.99
C GLY A 219 19.65 -18.58 7.66
N TYR A 220 18.41 -18.51 7.18
CA TYR A 220 18.01 -19.12 5.92
C TYR A 220 18.85 -18.65 4.70
N TRP A 221 19.30 -17.40 4.67
CA TRP A 221 20.05 -16.84 3.53
C TRP A 221 21.44 -17.46 3.31
N THR A 222 21.99 -18.11 4.33
CA THR A 222 23.31 -18.76 4.27
C THR A 222 23.20 -20.27 4.27
N GLU A 223 22.29 -20.83 5.06
CA GLU A 223 22.20 -22.28 5.25
C GLU A 223 21.11 -22.93 4.39
N PHE A 224 20.09 -22.18 3.96
CA PHE A 224 18.97 -22.67 3.15
C PHE A 224 18.14 -23.79 3.82
N GLU A 225 18.24 -23.92 5.14
CA GLU A 225 17.50 -24.90 5.95
C GLU A 225 16.28 -24.24 6.63
N TRP A 226 15.08 -24.47 6.09
CA TRP A 226 13.85 -23.88 6.60
C TRP A 226 13.55 -24.27 8.05
N ASP A 227 13.60 -25.56 8.39
CA ASP A 227 13.28 -26.04 9.75
C ASP A 227 14.15 -25.35 10.80
N LYS A 228 15.47 -25.25 10.55
CA LYS A 228 16.39 -24.55 11.44
C LYS A 228 16.06 -23.06 11.57
N ALA A 229 15.84 -22.37 10.45
CA ALA A 229 15.51 -20.95 10.45
C ALA A 229 14.18 -20.65 11.19
N LEU A 230 13.22 -21.56 11.09
CA LEU A 230 11.91 -21.45 11.74
C LEU A 230 11.99 -21.74 13.24
N ARG A 231 12.78 -22.73 13.68
CA ARG A 231 13.05 -22.97 15.11
C ARG A 231 13.67 -21.75 15.77
N LEU A 232 14.70 -21.17 15.15
CA LEU A 232 15.34 -19.96 15.66
C LEU A 232 14.39 -18.75 15.66
N GLY A 233 13.48 -18.68 14.68
CA GLY A 233 12.42 -17.67 14.63
C GLY A 233 11.36 -17.83 15.74
N ALA A 234 10.94 -19.07 15.99
CA ALA A 234 10.01 -19.44 17.05
C ALA A 234 10.59 -19.09 18.44
N GLU A 235 11.85 -19.43 18.68
CA GLU A 235 12.56 -19.06 19.91
C GLU A 235 12.60 -17.53 20.12
N ALA A 236 12.86 -16.77 19.06
CA ALA A 236 12.93 -15.31 19.13
C ALA A 236 11.57 -14.62 19.33
N THR A 237 10.50 -15.20 18.79
CA THR A 237 9.13 -14.63 18.87
C THR A 237 8.34 -15.13 20.07
N GLY A 238 8.71 -16.27 20.64
CA GLY A 238 7.95 -16.97 21.67
C GLY A 238 6.74 -17.74 21.14
N LEU A 239 6.52 -17.76 19.82
CA LEU A 239 5.50 -18.60 19.19
C LEU A 239 6.01 -20.04 19.08
N ALA A 240 5.13 -21.03 19.28
CA ALA A 240 5.50 -22.42 19.09
C ALA A 240 5.78 -22.70 17.60
N TYR A 241 6.65 -23.69 17.34
CA TYR A 241 6.80 -24.26 16.01
C TYR A 241 6.68 -25.77 16.11
N SER A 242 5.72 -26.34 15.38
CA SER A 242 5.39 -27.78 15.40
C SER A 242 6.48 -28.66 14.80
N GLY A 243 7.38 -28.08 14.00
CA GLY A 243 8.31 -28.82 13.16
C GLY A 243 7.78 -29.09 11.74
N GLU A 244 6.54 -28.69 11.45
CA GLU A 244 5.94 -28.79 10.12
C GLU A 244 5.54 -27.42 9.61
N PHE A 245 5.95 -27.11 8.37
CA PHE A 245 5.67 -25.83 7.75
C PHE A 245 5.12 -25.98 6.34
N GLY A 246 4.35 -24.98 5.92
CA GLY A 246 3.90 -24.80 4.54
C GLY A 246 4.06 -23.35 4.11
N PHE A 247 3.53 -23.02 2.93
CA PHE A 247 3.48 -21.65 2.43
C PHE A 247 2.03 -21.26 2.12
N ALA A 248 1.59 -20.13 2.67
CA ALA A 248 0.23 -19.64 2.48
C ALA A 248 0.24 -18.24 1.83
N PRO A 249 -0.78 -17.92 1.02
CA PRO A 249 -0.81 -16.68 0.25
C PRO A 249 -1.17 -15.47 1.12
N THR A 250 -0.54 -14.33 0.83
CA THR A 250 -0.77 -13.05 1.52
C THR A 250 -1.01 -11.90 0.58
N LYS A 251 -1.70 -10.87 1.09
CA LYS A 251 -1.89 -9.57 0.43
C LYS A 251 -1.63 -8.45 1.43
N MET A 252 -0.91 -7.43 1.02
CA MET A 252 -0.56 -6.28 1.84
C MET A 252 -0.76 -4.98 1.04
N TYR A 253 -1.28 -3.94 1.69
CA TYR A 253 -1.65 -2.66 1.11
C TYR A 253 -0.68 -1.57 1.56
N TRP A 254 -0.26 -0.69 0.65
CA TRP A 254 0.45 0.55 0.96
C TRP A 254 -0.26 1.70 0.27
N PRO A 255 -0.78 2.69 1.01
CA PRO A 255 -1.40 3.86 0.40
C PRO A 255 -0.34 4.65 -0.37
N LEU A 256 -0.73 5.19 -1.52
CA LEU A 256 0.13 6.07 -2.32
C LEU A 256 -0.20 7.53 -1.96
N ALA A 257 0.85 8.31 -1.71
CA ALA A 257 0.74 9.71 -1.25
C ALA A 257 1.78 10.64 -1.89
N HIS A 258 2.73 10.11 -2.66
CA HIS A 258 3.76 10.86 -3.38
C HIS A 258 3.69 10.57 -4.88
N MET A 259 4.64 11.08 -5.65
CA MET A 259 4.66 10.98 -7.12
C MET A 259 3.46 11.66 -7.78
N ILE A 260 3.04 12.82 -7.26
CA ILE A 260 1.93 13.57 -7.85
C ILE A 260 2.44 14.28 -9.11
N PRO A 261 2.00 13.91 -10.33
CA PRO A 261 2.45 14.55 -11.57
C PRO A 261 1.69 15.88 -11.79
N PRO A 262 2.02 16.64 -12.85
CA PRO A 262 1.26 17.83 -13.24
C PRO A 262 -0.22 17.56 -13.39
N ALA A 263 -1.06 18.56 -13.07
CA ALA A 263 -2.52 18.41 -13.09
C ALA A 263 -3.09 17.95 -14.45
N ALA A 264 -2.39 18.21 -15.55
CA ALA A 264 -2.77 17.74 -16.89
C ALA A 264 -2.66 16.21 -17.07
N GLU A 265 -1.97 15.51 -16.17
CA GLU A 265 -1.81 14.05 -16.15
C GLU A 265 -2.74 13.37 -15.12
N ALA A 266 -3.56 14.15 -14.40
CA ALA A 266 -4.55 13.60 -13.49
C ALA A 266 -5.59 12.75 -14.24
N LEU A 267 -6.15 11.76 -13.56
CA LEU A 267 -7.25 10.96 -14.11
C LEU A 267 -8.42 11.87 -14.48
N THR A 268 -8.98 11.59 -15.65
CA THR A 268 -10.15 12.26 -16.21
C THR A 268 -11.39 11.39 -16.06
N CYS A 269 -12.55 11.92 -16.44
CA CYS A 269 -13.82 11.19 -16.36
C CYS A 269 -13.76 9.82 -17.03
N VAL A 270 -13.16 9.74 -18.23
CA VAL A 270 -13.12 8.51 -19.03
C VAL A 270 -12.17 7.48 -18.47
N ASP A 271 -11.18 7.88 -17.66
CA ASP A 271 -10.31 6.91 -16.98
C ASP A 271 -11.11 6.03 -16.03
N CYS A 272 -12.15 6.56 -15.39
CA CYS A 272 -12.98 5.80 -14.44
C CYS A 272 -14.29 5.28 -15.05
N HIS A 273 -14.93 6.07 -15.92
CA HIS A 273 -16.30 5.86 -16.38
C HIS A 273 -16.41 5.27 -17.81
N ALA A 274 -15.28 4.92 -18.44
CA ALA A 274 -15.28 4.15 -19.68
C ALA A 274 -15.32 2.64 -19.41
N GLU A 275 -15.65 1.87 -20.44
CA GLU A 275 -15.50 0.42 -20.41
C GLU A 275 -14.04 0.05 -20.15
N GLY A 276 -13.80 -0.84 -19.18
CA GLY A 276 -12.44 -1.18 -18.75
C GLY A 276 -11.72 -0.07 -17.98
N GLY A 277 -12.46 0.89 -17.41
CA GLY A 277 -11.92 1.96 -16.58
C GLY A 277 -11.20 1.48 -15.30
N ARG A 278 -10.57 2.42 -14.60
CA ARG A 278 -9.73 2.19 -13.41
C ARG A 278 -10.47 1.57 -12.23
N MET A 279 -11.79 1.77 -12.14
CA MET A 279 -12.58 1.45 -10.95
C MET A 279 -13.32 0.13 -11.12
N ASP A 280 -13.05 -0.81 -10.22
CA ASP A 280 -13.89 -1.98 -10.03
C ASP A 280 -15.13 -1.57 -9.21
N TRP A 281 -16.18 -1.14 -9.92
CA TRP A 281 -17.40 -0.63 -9.30
C TRP A 281 -18.14 -1.68 -8.47
N GLU A 282 -18.04 -2.96 -8.83
CA GLU A 282 -18.65 -4.05 -8.06
C GLU A 282 -17.89 -4.26 -6.74
N ALA A 283 -16.56 -4.37 -6.79
CA ALA A 283 -15.74 -4.48 -5.59
C ALA A 283 -15.85 -3.24 -4.67
N LEU A 284 -16.10 -2.05 -5.24
CA LEU A 284 -16.35 -0.83 -4.49
C LEU A 284 -17.79 -0.70 -3.96
N GLY A 285 -18.68 -1.64 -4.28
CA GLY A 285 -20.05 -1.72 -3.77
C GLY A 285 -21.10 -0.91 -4.53
N TYR A 286 -20.76 -0.33 -5.69
CA TYR A 286 -21.72 0.43 -6.52
C TYR A 286 -22.59 -0.47 -7.42
N GLY A 287 -22.15 -1.71 -7.67
CA GLY A 287 -22.83 -2.68 -8.55
C GLY A 287 -22.77 -2.35 -10.05
N SER A 288 -22.70 -1.07 -10.41
CA SER A 288 -22.40 -0.57 -11.76
C SER A 288 -21.82 0.84 -11.68
N ASP A 289 -21.38 1.37 -12.83
CA ASP A 289 -20.80 2.70 -12.92
C ASP A 289 -21.75 3.79 -12.33
N PRO A 290 -21.32 4.55 -11.30
CA PRO A 290 -22.13 5.58 -10.66
C PRO A 290 -22.47 6.78 -11.56
N ILE A 291 -21.81 6.96 -12.71
CA ILE A 291 -22.27 7.96 -13.70
C ILE A 291 -23.65 7.61 -14.26
N ARG A 292 -24.03 6.32 -14.22
CA ARG A 292 -25.33 5.80 -14.69
C ARG A 292 -26.29 5.52 -13.54
N SER A 293 -25.79 4.95 -12.45
CA SER A 293 -26.62 4.48 -11.32
C SER A 293 -26.76 5.48 -10.18
N GLY A 294 -25.97 6.56 -10.19
CA GLY A 294 -25.93 7.58 -9.14
C GLY A 294 -24.80 7.33 -8.14
N GLY A 295 -24.20 8.42 -7.67
CA GLY A 295 -23.09 8.37 -6.71
C GLY A 295 -23.51 7.94 -5.30
N ARG A 296 -22.52 7.88 -4.40
CA ARG A 296 -22.64 7.43 -3.01
C ARG A 296 -23.82 8.06 -2.24
N ASN A 297 -24.03 9.36 -2.40
CA ASN A 297 -25.10 10.08 -1.68
C ASN A 297 -26.50 9.66 -2.16
N THR A 298 -26.65 9.37 -3.46
CA THR A 298 -27.89 8.87 -4.05
C THR A 298 -28.20 7.47 -3.53
N LEU A 299 -27.22 6.56 -3.54
CA LEU A 299 -27.41 5.17 -3.10
C LEU A 299 -27.75 5.05 -1.61
N ARG A 300 -27.14 5.88 -0.76
CA ARG A 300 -27.49 5.93 0.67
C ARG A 300 -28.93 6.35 0.92
N SER A 301 -29.43 7.32 0.16
CA SER A 301 -30.81 7.81 0.29
C SER A 301 -31.86 6.76 -0.13
N VAL A 302 -31.50 5.83 -1.03
CA VAL A 302 -32.36 4.72 -1.45
C VAL A 302 -32.37 3.60 -0.40
N GLY A 303 -31.23 3.31 0.23
CA GLY A 303 -31.12 2.33 1.32
C GLY A 303 -31.93 2.73 2.55
N THR A 304 -31.84 3.98 2.99
CA THR A 304 -32.61 4.50 4.14
C THR A 304 -34.12 4.52 3.89
N LYS A 305 -34.57 4.69 2.65
CA LYS A 305 -36.00 4.60 2.30
C LYS A 305 -36.55 3.17 2.32
N ARG A 306 -35.72 2.15 2.05
CA ARG A 306 -36.14 0.74 2.15
C ARG A 306 -36.29 0.30 3.61
N GLU A 307 -35.35 0.69 4.48
CA GLU A 307 -35.42 0.37 5.92
C GLU A 307 -36.58 1.10 6.63
N ALA A 308 -36.97 2.29 6.16
CA ALA A 308 -38.13 3.03 6.69
C ALA A 308 -39.49 2.50 6.18
N GLY A 309 -39.51 1.53 5.26
CA GLY A 309 -40.73 0.93 4.70
C GLY A 309 -41.08 -0.45 5.26
N GLU A 310 -40.30 -0.98 6.20
CA GLU A 310 -40.50 -2.28 6.87
C GLU A 310 -40.82 -2.14 8.38
N GLN A 311 -41.48 -1.04 8.78
CA GLN A 311 -42.12 -0.90 10.10
C GLN A 311 -43.62 -0.74 9.98
#